data_AF-A0A085WLG1-F1
#
_entry.id   AF-A0A085WLG1-F1
#
_cell.length_a   1.000
_cell.length_b   1.000
_cell.length_c   1.000
_cell.angle_alpha   90.00
_cell.angle_beta   90.00
_cell.angle_gamma   90.00
#
_symmetry.space_group_name_H-M   'P 1'
#
loop_
_entity.id
_entity.type
_entity.pdbx_description
1 polymer ?
#
loop_
_entity_poly.entity_id
_entity_poly.type
_entity_poly.pdbx_seq_one_letter_code
_entity_poly.pdbx_strand_id
1 'polypeptide(L)'
;MSLSSYYRPDHLHEAQQLASLVEQLRERLGAEPLPSPQMADQLEDVLGRLVMRNQRWRVLQKLERIGSSPEHIEAIRDVLSRLDAELLRELPVLLEQLRVCH
;
A
#
# COMPACT_ATOMS: atom_id res chain seq x y z
N MET A 1 -18.77 -18.25 20.02
CA MET A 1 -18.04 -16.96 19.98
C MET A 1 -17.97 -16.54 18.52
N SER A 2 -18.65 -15.46 18.14
CA SER A 2 -18.72 -15.00 16.75
C SER A 2 -17.40 -14.35 16.33
N LEU A 3 -16.73 -14.92 15.32
CA LEU A 3 -15.52 -14.41 14.67
C LEU A 3 -15.82 -13.21 13.74
N SER A 4 -16.77 -12.35 14.10
CA SER A 4 -17.27 -11.28 13.23
C SER A 4 -17.15 -9.91 13.92
N SER A 5 -15.94 -9.53 14.30
CA SER A 5 -15.68 -8.21 14.89
C SER A 5 -14.34 -7.57 14.48
N TYR A 6 -13.62 -8.13 13.51
CA TYR A 6 -12.35 -7.57 13.04
C TYR A 6 -12.40 -6.97 11.63
N TYR A 7 -13.57 -6.94 10.99
CA TYR A 7 -13.74 -6.29 9.69
C TYR A 7 -14.14 -4.84 9.90
N ARG A 8 -13.16 -3.94 10.08
CA ARG A 8 -13.42 -2.50 9.97
C ARG A 8 -13.67 -2.19 8.48
N PRO A 9 -14.85 -1.69 8.09
CA PRO A 9 -15.20 -1.46 6.70
C PRO A 9 -14.24 -0.49 5.99
N ASP A 10 -13.59 0.40 6.74
CA ASP A 10 -12.64 1.39 6.24
C ASP A 10 -11.42 0.72 5.55
N HIS A 11 -10.92 -0.40 6.07
CA HIS A 11 -9.75 -1.08 5.52
C HIS A 11 -10.01 -1.73 4.16
N LEU A 12 -11.26 -2.13 3.88
CA LEU A 12 -11.60 -2.67 2.56
C LEU A 12 -11.60 -1.56 1.51
N HIS A 13 -12.12 -0.38 1.86
CA HIS A 13 -12.14 0.78 0.97
C HIS A 13 -10.71 1.28 0.70
N GLU A 14 -9.89 1.44 1.73
CA GLU A 14 -8.48 1.83 1.61
C GLU A 14 -7.68 0.86 0.74
N ALA A 15 -7.89 -0.46 0.94
CA ALA A 15 -7.21 -1.48 0.14
C ALA A 15 -7.64 -1.45 -1.35
N GLN A 16 -8.93 -1.23 -1.62
CA GLN A 16 -9.43 -1.07 -2.99
C GLN A 16 -8.85 0.18 -3.65
N GLN A 17 -8.84 1.30 -2.93
CA GLN A 17 -8.29 2.56 -3.42
C GLN A 17 -6.78 2.43 -3.73
N LEU A 18 -6.00 1.82 -2.83
CA LEU A 18 -4.59 1.54 -3.07
C LEU A 18 -4.38 0.64 -4.28
N ALA A 19 -5.19 -0.40 -4.46
CA ALA A 19 -5.11 -1.27 -5.64
C ALA A 19 -5.33 -0.46 -6.94
N SER A 20 -6.33 0.43 -6.96
CA SER A 20 -6.59 1.31 -8.10
C SER A 20 -5.45 2.30 -8.37
N LEU A 21 -4.79 2.82 -7.33
CA LEU A 21 -3.64 3.73 -7.48
C LEU A 21 -2.39 2.99 -7.99
N VAL A 22 -2.14 1.78 -7.50
CA VAL A 22 -1.03 0.93 -7.96
C VAL A 22 -1.21 0.56 -9.43
N GLU A 23 -2.44 0.27 -9.85
CA GLU A 23 -2.72 -0.04 -11.26
C GLU A 23 -2.46 1.17 -12.15
N GLN A 24 -2.92 2.36 -11.75
CA GLN A 24 -2.59 3.60 -12.46
C GLN A 24 -1.08 3.84 -12.52
N LEU A 25 -0.34 3.57 -11.44
CA LEU A 25 1.11 3.69 -11.44
C LEU A 25 1.75 2.74 -12.46
N ARG A 26 1.31 1.48 -12.49
CA ARG A 26 1.77 0.47 -13.45
C ARG A 26 1.55 0.92 -14.89
N GLU A 27 0.39 1.46 -15.19
CA GLU A 27 0.07 1.99 -16.53
C GLU A 27 0.97 3.16 -16.92
N ARG A 28 1.23 4.08 -15.98
CA ARG A 28 2.11 5.24 -16.21
C ARG A 28 3.57 4.83 -16.43
N LEU A 29 4.09 3.92 -15.63
CA LEU A 29 5.46 3.41 -15.79
C LEU A 29 5.65 2.57 -17.06
N GLY A 30 4.57 2.00 -17.60
CA GLY A 30 4.59 1.29 -18.88
C GLY A 30 4.57 2.21 -20.11
N ALA A 31 4.35 3.51 -19.92
CA ALA A 31 4.42 4.51 -20.98
C ALA A 31 5.82 5.15 -21.02
N GLU A 32 6.36 5.37 -22.22
CA GLU A 32 7.55 6.20 -22.42
C GLU A 32 7.16 7.69 -22.54
N PRO A 33 8.05 8.67 -22.22
CA PRO A 33 9.46 8.54 -21.80
C PRO A 33 9.66 8.26 -20.30
N LEU A 34 10.88 7.81 -19.94
CA LEU A 34 11.25 7.53 -18.55
C LEU A 34 11.24 8.80 -17.66
N PRO A 35 10.95 8.66 -16.36
CA PRO A 35 10.91 9.78 -15.42
C PRO A 35 12.28 10.45 -15.24
N SER A 36 12.26 11.74 -14.87
CA SER A 36 13.48 12.46 -14.48
C SER A 36 14.16 11.80 -13.27
N PRO A 37 15.48 12.01 -13.04
CA PRO A 37 16.17 11.41 -11.89
C PRO A 37 15.52 11.71 -10.54
N GLN A 38 15.04 12.95 -10.35
CA GLN A 38 14.34 13.33 -9.12
C GLN A 38 13.01 12.58 -8.93
N MET A 39 12.30 12.30 -10.04
CA MET A 39 11.08 11.51 -10.04
C MET A 39 11.37 10.03 -9.82
N ALA A 40 12.50 9.53 -10.30
CA ALA A 40 12.94 8.15 -10.08
C ALA A 40 13.19 7.86 -8.60
N ASP A 41 13.84 8.76 -7.85
CA ASP A 41 14.08 8.60 -6.41
C ASP A 41 12.75 8.52 -5.63
N GLN A 42 11.82 9.43 -5.93
CA GLN A 42 10.49 9.44 -5.31
C GLN A 42 9.69 8.18 -5.63
N LEU A 43 9.81 7.70 -6.87
CA LEU A 43 9.19 6.47 -7.31
C LEU A 43 9.78 5.25 -6.58
N GLU A 44 11.09 5.19 -6.43
CA GLU A 44 11.77 4.12 -5.68
C GLU A 44 11.29 4.07 -4.23
N ASP A 45 11.18 5.22 -3.56
CA ASP A 45 10.66 5.32 -2.18
C ASP A 45 9.21 4.83 -2.05
N VAL A 46 8.34 5.20 -3.00
CA VAL A 46 6.93 4.75 -3.01
C VAL A 46 6.83 3.25 -3.31
N LEU A 47 7.60 2.75 -4.28
CA LEU A 47 7.64 1.32 -4.61
C LEU A 47 8.19 0.49 -3.45
N GLY A 48 9.22 0.97 -2.76
CA GLY A 48 9.77 0.34 -1.55
C GLY A 48 8.72 0.18 -0.45
N ARG A 49 7.89 1.22 -0.23
CA ARG A 49 6.79 1.18 0.75
C ARG A 49 5.66 0.25 0.31
N LEU A 50 5.32 0.20 -0.98
CA LEU A 50 4.36 -0.78 -1.52
C LEU A 50 4.84 -2.23 -1.32
N VAL A 51 6.12 -2.49 -1.54
CA VAL A 51 6.74 -3.80 -1.28
C VAL A 51 6.69 -4.14 0.20
N MET A 52 7.07 -3.21 1.08
CA MET A 52 6.99 -3.41 2.53
C MET A 52 5.55 -3.70 2.99
N ARG A 53 4.58 -2.95 2.48
CA ARG A 53 3.15 -3.18 2.75
C ARG A 53 2.72 -4.59 2.35
N ASN A 54 3.14 -5.06 1.17
CA ASN A 54 2.86 -6.44 0.74
C ASN A 54 3.50 -7.50 1.64
N GLN A 55 4.75 -7.29 2.06
CA GLN A 55 5.44 -8.18 2.99
C GLN A 55 4.73 -8.26 4.34
N ARG A 56 4.33 -7.11 4.90
CA ARG A 56 3.58 -7.03 6.17
C ARG A 56 2.22 -7.72 6.07
N TRP A 57 1.53 -7.58 4.95
CA TRP A 57 0.27 -8.27 4.69
C TRP A 57 0.45 -9.80 4.71
N ARG A 58 1.49 -10.33 4.06
CA ARG A 58 1.80 -11.77 4.10
C ARG A 58 2.12 -12.26 5.51
N VAL A 59 2.82 -11.45 6.31
CA VAL A 59 3.08 -11.75 7.72
C VAL A 59 1.78 -11.82 8.51
N LEU A 60 0.89 -10.84 8.35
CA LEU A 60 -0.43 -10.82 9.00
C LEU A 60 -1.22 -12.10 8.70
N GLN A 61 -1.34 -12.46 7.42
CA GLN A 61 -2.04 -13.69 7.00
C GLN A 61 -1.44 -14.95 7.62
N LYS A 62 -0.10 -15.00 7.73
CA LYS A 62 0.58 -16.13 8.38
C LYS A 62 0.27 -16.18 9.88
N LEU A 63 0.30 -15.05 10.58
CA LEU A 63 0.03 -14.96 12.01
C LEU A 63 -1.41 -15.34 12.35
N GLU A 64 -2.37 -14.88 11.55
CA GLU A 64 -3.79 -15.26 11.67
C GLU A 64 -3.97 -16.78 11.47
N ARG A 65 -3.31 -17.37 10.47
CA ARG A 65 -3.40 -18.81 10.19
C ARG A 65 -2.84 -19.69 11.30
N ILE A 66 -1.76 -19.28 11.95
CA ILE A 66 -1.12 -20.07 13.02
C ILE A 66 -1.72 -19.79 14.41
N GLY A 67 -2.76 -18.95 14.50
CA GLY A 67 -3.39 -18.60 15.78
C GLY A 67 -2.44 -17.84 16.72
N SER A 68 -1.64 -16.91 16.18
CA SER A 68 -0.80 -16.03 16.99
C SER A 68 -1.61 -15.16 17.96
N SER A 69 -0.94 -14.62 18.98
CA SER A 69 -1.63 -13.78 19.96
C SER A 69 -2.28 -12.54 19.30
N PRO A 70 -3.43 -12.08 19.81
CA PRO A 70 -4.10 -10.89 19.29
C PRO A 70 -3.21 -9.65 19.29
N GLU A 71 -2.34 -9.48 20.29
CA GLU A 71 -1.45 -8.32 20.39
C GLU A 71 -0.46 -8.25 19.21
N HIS A 72 0.07 -9.40 18.78
CA HIS A 72 0.95 -9.44 17.61
C HIS A 72 0.20 -9.17 16.30
N ILE A 73 -1.04 -9.64 16.18
CA ILE A 73 -1.89 -9.36 15.02
C ILE A 73 -2.21 -7.87 14.93
N GLU A 74 -2.61 -7.25 16.04
CA GLU A 74 -2.91 -5.81 16.11
C GLU A 74 -1.66 -4.97 15.83
N ALA A 75 -0.48 -5.33 16.36
CA ALA A 75 0.75 -4.61 16.07
C ALA A 75 1.08 -4.59 14.56
N ILE A 76 0.84 -5.69 13.84
CA ILE A 76 1.05 -5.72 12.38
C ILE A 76 -0.04 -4.93 11.65
N ARG A 77 -1.30 -4.97 12.11
CA ARG A 77 -2.39 -4.16 11.54
C ARG A 77 -2.15 -2.66 11.69
N ASP A 78 -1.60 -2.22 12.82
CA ASP A 78 -1.23 -0.81 13.04
C ASP A 78 -0.12 -0.34 12.10
N VAL A 79 0.85 -1.22 11.80
CA VAL A 79 1.91 -0.92 10.83
C VAL A 79 1.32 -0.83 9.43
N LEU A 80 0.44 -1.76 9.05
CA LEU A 80 -0.26 -1.72 7.76
C LEU A 80 -1.11 -0.47 7.59
N SER A 81 -1.88 -0.09 8.60
CA SER A 81 -2.75 1.08 8.56
C SER A 81 -1.96 2.38 8.37
N ARG A 82 -0.79 2.50 9.01
CA ARG A 82 0.11 3.63 8.82
C ARG A 82 0.68 3.70 7.40
N LEU A 83 1.13 2.56 6.87
CA LEU A 83 1.63 2.48 5.49
C LEU A 83 0.53 2.80 4.48
N ASP A 84 -0.67 2.28 4.69
CA ASP A 84 -1.80 2.51 3.80
C ASP A 84 -2.17 4.01 3.79
N ALA A 85 -2.20 4.67 4.95
CA ALA A 85 -2.44 6.12 5.04
C ALA A 85 -1.36 6.97 4.35
N GLU A 86 -0.08 6.62 4.53
CA GLU A 86 1.03 7.30 3.85
C GLU A 86 0.95 7.14 2.32
N LEU A 87 0.74 5.91 1.86
CA LEU A 87 0.63 5.59 0.44
C LEU A 87 -0.59 6.28 -0.20
N LEU A 88 -1.75 6.26 0.45
CA LEU A 88 -2.96 6.93 -0.03
C LEU A 88 -2.80 8.45 -0.15
N ARG A 89 -1.94 9.04 0.67
CA ARG A 89 -1.63 10.47 0.62
C ARG A 89 -0.65 10.81 -0.51
N GLU A 90 0.34 9.96 -0.76
CA GLU A 90 1.48 10.28 -1.63
C GLU A 90 1.32 9.80 -3.07
N LEU A 91 0.74 8.61 -3.28
CA LEU A 91 0.54 8.03 -4.62
C LEU A 91 -0.24 8.96 -5.56
N PRO A 92 -1.34 9.61 -5.15
CA PRO A 92 -2.07 10.52 -6.04
C PRO A 92 -1.20 11.70 -6.50
N VAL A 93 -0.37 12.25 -5.60
CA VAL A 93 0.52 13.36 -5.91
C VAL A 93 1.60 12.91 -6.90
N LEU A 94 2.19 11.73 -6.69
CA LEU A 94 3.19 11.16 -7.59
C LEU A 94 2.60 10.90 -9.00
N LEU A 95 1.41 10.31 -9.06
CA LEU A 95 0.71 10.04 -10.33
C LEU A 95 0.42 11.33 -11.11
N GLU A 96 0.04 12.40 -10.40
CA GLU A 96 -0.18 13.71 -11.02
C GLU A 96 1.13 14.30 -11.56
N GLN A 97 2.22 14.20 -10.81
CA GLN A 97 3.52 14.68 -11.27
C GLN A 97 4.02 13.89 -12.48
N LEU A 98 3.87 12.56 -12.47
CA LEU A 98 4.16 11.71 -13.63
C LEU A 98 3.34 12.19 -14.84
N ARG A 99 2.04 12.46 -14.67
CA ARG A 99 1.19 12.95 -15.77
C ARG A 99 1.71 14.25 -16.42
N VAL A 100 2.29 15.17 -15.64
CA VAL A 100 2.79 16.46 -16.15
C VAL A 100 4.20 16.33 -16.76
N CYS A 101 4.96 15.32 -16.35
CA CYS A 101 6.31 15.06 -16.87
C CYS A 101 6.34 14.26 -18.19
N HIS A 102 5.24 13.61 -18.56
CA HIS A 102 5.01 12.99 -19.88
C HIS A 102 4.38 13.99 -20.86
#